data_AF-A0A1G2FXQ1-F1
#
_entry.id   AF-A0A1G2FXQ1-F1
#
_cell.length_a   1.000
_cell.length_b   1.000
_cell.length_c   1.000
_cell.angle_alpha   90.00
_cell.angle_beta   90.00
_cell.angle_gamma   90.00
#
_symmetry.space_group_name_H-M   'P 1'
#
loop_
_entity.id
_entity.type
_entity.pdbx_description
1 polymer ?
#
loop_
_entity_poly.entity_id
_entity_poly.type
_entity_poly.pdbx_seq_one_letter_code
_entity_poly.pdbx_strand_id
1 'polypeptide(L)'
;MNPKKIKRKNRKEGIAALLVVVVVSAVVLTMAFGAAMTGIGELDMGFTVSKGMTAFAFADGCMEEALRRLRIDKSWPSALLSVDGGSCIMFNVDNADINPPNDRRTILVVGSDGTYFSFIEAVVDVLDIGNVVTIQTWKEI
;
A
#
# COMPACT_ATOMS: atom_id res chain seq x y z
N MET A 1 -54.41 -38.00 -62.89
CA MET A 1 -53.40 -36.97 -62.56
C MET A 1 -53.57 -36.61 -61.09
N ASN A 2 -52.63 -37.01 -60.23
CA ASN A 2 -52.82 -37.04 -58.77
C ASN A 2 -52.08 -35.84 -58.12
N PRO A 3 -52.74 -34.98 -57.32
CA PRO A 3 -52.08 -33.79 -56.78
C PRO A 3 -51.17 -34.14 -55.60
N LYS A 4 -49.86 -33.88 -55.75
CA LYS A 4 -48.86 -33.98 -54.67
C LYS A 4 -49.10 -32.88 -53.62
N LYS A 5 -49.44 -33.28 -52.40
CA LYS A 5 -49.55 -32.37 -51.23
C LYS A 5 -48.16 -31.93 -50.77
N ILE A 6 -47.88 -30.62 -50.84
CA ILE A 6 -46.66 -30.01 -50.32
C ILE A 6 -46.78 -29.89 -48.79
N LYS A 7 -45.96 -30.64 -48.04
CA LYS A 7 -45.87 -30.52 -46.58
C LYS A 7 -45.01 -29.29 -46.22
N ARG A 8 -45.60 -28.26 -45.62
CA ARG A 8 -44.86 -27.14 -45.01
C ARG A 8 -44.13 -27.63 -43.75
N LYS A 9 -42.79 -27.59 -43.77
CA LYS A 9 -41.94 -27.89 -42.61
C LYS A 9 -42.15 -26.81 -41.53
N ASN A 10 -42.40 -27.22 -40.30
CA ASN A 10 -42.75 -26.34 -39.18
C ASN A 10 -41.62 -25.33 -38.88
N ARG A 11 -41.98 -24.04 -38.87
CA ARG A 11 -41.12 -22.85 -38.73
C ARG A 11 -40.54 -22.61 -37.31
N LYS A 12 -40.50 -23.64 -36.46
CA LYS A 12 -40.13 -23.54 -35.03
C LYS A 12 -38.61 -23.55 -34.78
N GLU A 13 -37.83 -23.99 -35.75
CA GLU A 13 -36.36 -24.13 -35.64
C GLU A 13 -35.64 -22.75 -35.50
N GLY A 14 -36.17 -21.67 -36.09
CA GLY A 14 -35.54 -20.34 -36.06
C GLY A 14 -35.67 -19.61 -34.70
N ILE A 15 -36.77 -19.82 -33.98
CA ILE A 15 -36.99 -19.21 -32.65
C ILE A 15 -36.10 -19.87 -31.60
N ALA A 16 -35.90 -21.18 -31.70
CA ALA A 16 -35.00 -21.93 -30.82
C ALA A 16 -33.54 -21.45 -31.00
N ALA A 17 -33.11 -21.23 -32.24
CA ALA A 17 -31.76 -20.71 -32.51
C ALA A 17 -31.52 -19.32 -31.91
N LEU A 18 -32.51 -18.41 -32.01
CA LEU A 18 -32.43 -17.08 -31.38
C LEU A 18 -32.34 -17.15 -29.86
N LEU A 19 -33.12 -18.03 -29.22
CA LEU A 19 -33.05 -18.23 -27.77
C LEU A 19 -31.68 -18.72 -27.32
N VAL A 20 -31.06 -19.65 -28.06
CA VAL A 20 -29.71 -20.12 -27.75
C VAL A 20 -28.69 -18.98 -27.83
N VAL A 21 -28.76 -18.13 -28.85
CA VAL A 21 -27.85 -16.98 -28.98
C VAL A 21 -28.02 -16.01 -27.82
N VAL A 22 -29.26 -15.72 -27.39
CA VAL A 22 -29.52 -14.85 -26.23
C VAL A 22 -28.92 -15.46 -24.97
N VAL A 23 -29.16 -16.74 -24.70
CA VAL A 23 -28.63 -17.41 -23.50
C VAL A 23 -27.10 -17.42 -23.50
N VAL A 24 -26.46 -17.77 -24.63
CA VAL A 24 -24.99 -17.78 -24.74
C VAL A 24 -24.43 -16.37 -24.55
N SER A 25 -25.04 -15.36 -25.17
CA SER A 25 -24.61 -13.97 -25.01
C SER A 25 -24.71 -13.50 -23.56
N ALA A 26 -25.79 -13.85 -22.85
CA ALA A 26 -25.98 -13.53 -21.45
C ALA A 26 -24.89 -14.17 -20.57
N VAL A 27 -24.54 -15.43 -20.83
CA VAL A 27 -23.48 -16.13 -20.10
C VAL A 27 -22.10 -15.50 -20.34
N VAL A 28 -21.80 -15.12 -21.58
CA VAL A 28 -20.51 -14.45 -21.89
C VAL A 28 -20.44 -13.08 -21.22
N LEU A 29 -21.54 -12.32 -21.22
CA LEU A 29 -21.63 -11.03 -20.55
C LEU A 29 -21.42 -11.14 -19.03
N THR A 30 -22.02 -12.14 -18.38
CA THR A 30 -21.84 -12.34 -16.94
C THR A 30 -20.40 -12.72 -16.59
N MET A 31 -19.77 -13.57 -17.39
CA MET A 31 -18.34 -13.90 -17.23
C MET A 31 -17.45 -12.68 -17.42
N ALA A 32 -17.68 -11.89 -18.47
CA ALA A 32 -16.91 -10.67 -18.74
C ALA A 32 -17.06 -9.63 -17.62
N PHE A 33 -18.28 -9.46 -17.09
CA PHE A 33 -18.54 -8.55 -15.98
C PHE A 33 -17.83 -9.00 -14.70
N GLY A 34 -17.86 -10.31 -14.39
CA GLY A 34 -17.13 -10.86 -13.25
C GLY A 34 -15.63 -10.59 -13.34
N ALA A 35 -15.02 -10.84 -14.51
CA ALA A 35 -13.60 -10.56 -14.73
C ALA A 35 -13.26 -9.07 -14.59
N ALA A 36 -14.09 -8.18 -15.13
CA ALA A 36 -13.90 -6.73 -15.01
C ALA A 36 -13.94 -6.27 -13.55
N MET A 37 -14.87 -6.80 -12.75
CA MET A 37 -15.02 -6.43 -11.35
C MET A 37 -13.84 -6.89 -10.49
N THR A 38 -13.32 -8.08 -10.74
CA THR A 38 -12.08 -8.55 -10.08
C THR A 38 -10.88 -7.68 -10.46
N GLY A 39 -10.75 -7.31 -11.74
CA GLY A 39 -9.66 -6.44 -12.18
C GLY A 39 -9.64 -5.08 -11.49
N ILE A 40 -10.81 -4.48 -11.25
CA ILE A 40 -10.92 -3.22 -10.49
C ILE A 40 -10.43 -3.42 -9.04
N GLY A 41 -10.79 -4.53 -8.40
CA GLY A 41 -10.33 -4.84 -7.05
C GLY A 41 -8.81 -4.98 -6.95
N GLU A 42 -8.17 -5.61 -7.94
CA GLU A 42 -6.71 -5.73 -8.02
C GLU A 42 -6.03 -4.36 -8.23
N LEU A 43 -6.63 -3.50 -9.05
CA LEU A 43 -6.17 -2.12 -9.27
C LEU A 43 -6.19 -1.29 -7.98
N ASP A 44 -7.29 -1.33 -7.23
CA ASP A 44 -7.42 -0.59 -5.96
C ASP A 44 -6.43 -1.11 -4.90
N MET A 45 -6.24 -2.43 -4.84
CA MET A 45 -5.25 -3.04 -3.96
C MET A 45 -3.83 -2.63 -4.35
N GLY A 46 -3.49 -2.69 -5.65
CA GLY A 46 -2.19 -2.26 -6.16
C GLY A 46 -1.92 -0.77 -5.90
N PHE A 47 -2.93 0.08 -6.05
CA PHE A 47 -2.84 1.50 -5.73
C PHE A 47 -2.58 1.73 -4.23
N THR A 48 -3.31 1.02 -3.37
CA THR A 48 -3.12 1.11 -1.90
C THR A 48 -1.73 0.64 -1.49
N VAL A 49 -1.23 -0.46 -2.05
CA VAL A 49 0.13 -0.95 -1.80
C VAL A 49 1.16 0.06 -2.30
N SER A 50 0.98 0.62 -3.49
CA SER A 50 1.87 1.65 -4.03
C SER A 50 1.93 2.88 -3.11
N LYS A 51 0.79 3.30 -2.56
CA LYS A 51 0.71 4.44 -1.63
C LYS A 51 1.27 4.13 -0.25
N GLY A 52 1.14 2.90 0.21
CA GLY A 52 1.82 2.42 1.42
C GLY A 52 3.35 2.45 1.26
N MET A 53 3.86 1.98 0.12
CA MET A 53 5.29 2.00 -0.18
C MET A 53 5.86 3.42 -0.29
N THR A 54 5.11 4.38 -0.85
CA THR A 54 5.57 5.78 -0.88
C THR A 54 5.61 6.39 0.51
N ALA A 55 4.58 6.16 1.33
CA ALA A 55 4.58 6.58 2.74
C ALA A 55 5.74 5.95 3.53
N PHE A 56 6.03 4.66 3.31
CA PHE A 56 7.18 3.98 3.90
C PHE A 56 8.52 4.60 3.45
N ALA A 57 8.68 4.89 2.15
CA ALA A 57 9.89 5.53 1.64
C ALA A 57 10.13 6.91 2.28
N PHE A 58 9.06 7.68 2.55
CA PHE A 58 9.17 8.92 3.31
C PHE A 58 9.56 8.67 4.77
N ALA A 59 8.98 7.65 5.43
CA ALA A 59 9.34 7.31 6.80
C ALA A 59 10.81 6.88 6.91
N ASP A 60 11.29 6.04 5.99
CA ASP A 60 12.67 5.55 5.94
C ASP A 60 13.68 6.67 5.72
N GLY A 61 13.44 7.55 4.74
CA GLY A 61 14.29 8.72 4.51
C GLY A 61 14.37 9.64 5.72
N CYS A 62 13.27 9.76 6.48
CA CYS A 62 13.24 10.58 7.68
C CYS A 62 13.85 9.88 8.89
N MET A 63 13.86 8.54 8.93
CA MET A 63 14.63 7.77 9.89
C MET A 63 16.13 8.04 9.71
N GLU A 64 16.64 8.00 8.48
CA GLU A 64 18.03 8.32 8.17
C GLU A 64 18.39 9.77 8.54
N GLU A 65 17.52 10.73 8.25
CA GLU A 65 17.74 12.13 8.64
C GLU A 65 17.70 12.32 10.16
N ALA A 66 16.82 11.60 10.88
CA ALA A 66 16.78 11.60 12.33
C ALA A 66 18.07 11.03 12.95
N LEU A 67 18.59 9.92 12.42
CA LEU A 67 19.87 9.35 12.85
C LEU A 67 21.03 10.29 12.57
N ARG A 68 21.03 10.96 11.41
CA ARG A 68 22.05 11.97 11.07
C ARG A 68 22.01 13.13 12.05
N ARG A 69 20.82 13.64 12.40
CA ARG A 69 20.66 14.73 13.36
C ARG A 69 21.07 14.31 14.76
N LEU A 70 20.72 13.10 15.20
CA LEU A 70 21.14 12.55 16.49
C LEU A 70 22.67 12.45 16.63
N ARG A 71 23.38 12.17 15.53
CA ARG A 71 24.87 12.19 15.51
C ARG A 71 25.46 13.59 15.69
N ILE A 72 24.77 14.62 15.21
CA ILE A 72 25.24 16.02 15.27
C ILE A 72 24.85 16.66 16.61
N ASP A 73 23.59 16.50 16.99
CA ASP A 73 23.01 17.02 18.22
C ASP A 73 22.19 15.91 18.89
N LYS A 74 22.69 15.46 20.05
CA LYS A 74 22.03 14.42 20.85
C LYS A 74 20.66 14.87 21.36
N SER A 75 20.44 16.17 21.54
CA SER A 75 19.23 16.73 22.17
C SER A 75 18.25 17.33 21.15
N TRP A 76 18.29 16.86 19.90
CA TRP A 76 17.43 17.43 18.87
C TRP A 76 15.93 17.27 19.24
N PRO A 77 15.10 18.30 18.99
CA PRO A 77 13.66 18.22 19.20
C PRO A 77 12.98 17.45 18.05
N SER A 78 11.68 17.19 18.20
CA SER A 78 10.87 16.70 17.09
C SER A 78 10.90 17.67 15.90
N ALA A 79 10.90 17.11 14.70
CA ALA A 79 11.03 17.90 13.48
C ALA A 79 10.09 17.38 12.37
N LEU A 80 9.49 18.32 11.66
CA LEU A 80 8.70 18.06 10.45
C LEU A 80 9.61 18.30 9.24
N LEU A 81 9.63 17.34 8.32
CA LEU A 81 10.26 17.49 7.02
C LEU A 81 9.19 17.26 5.94
N SER A 82 8.94 18.27 5.12
CA SER A 82 8.04 18.16 3.97
C SER A 82 8.88 18.06 2.70
N VAL A 83 8.56 17.08 1.87
CA VAL A 83 9.18 16.80 0.58
C VAL A 83 8.06 16.86 -0.46
N ASP A 84 8.35 17.28 -1.69
CA ASP A 84 7.30 17.39 -2.71
C ASP A 84 6.55 16.05 -2.88
N GLY A 85 5.23 16.08 -2.65
CA GLY A 85 4.37 14.90 -2.64
C GLY A 85 4.13 14.21 -1.28
N GLY A 86 4.78 14.62 -0.19
CA GLY A 86 4.59 14.00 1.12
C GLY A 86 5.17 14.78 2.31
N SER A 87 4.99 14.22 3.50
CA SER A 87 5.64 14.77 4.68
C SER A 87 5.99 13.69 5.67
N CYS A 88 6.96 13.96 6.53
CA CYS A 88 7.26 13.10 7.64
C CYS A 88 7.49 13.90 8.92
N ILE A 89 7.17 13.29 10.04
CA ILE A 89 7.43 13.83 11.37
C ILE A 89 8.36 12.87 12.09
N MET A 90 9.43 13.41 12.64
CA MET A 90 10.41 12.68 13.43
C MET A 90 10.20 13.07 14.89
N PHE A 91 9.92 12.08 15.74
CA PHE A 91 9.76 12.23 17.18
C PHE A 91 10.95 11.59 17.87
N ASN A 92 11.68 12.40 18.63
CA ASN A 92 12.60 11.90 19.63
C ASN A 92 11.80 11.61 20.89
N VAL A 93 11.51 10.34 21.15
CA VAL A 93 10.87 9.91 22.40
C VAL A 93 12.03 9.68 23.36
N ASP A 94 12.37 10.73 24.11
CA ASP A 94 13.41 10.70 25.15
C ASP A 94 13.00 9.73 26.28
N ASN A 95 13.10 8.44 26.02
CA ASN A 95 13.02 7.37 27.01
C ASN A 95 14.41 7.16 27.62
N ALA A 96 15.07 8.25 28.02
CA ALA A 96 16.44 8.21 28.49
C ALA A 96 16.52 7.33 29.75
N ASP A 97 16.76 6.03 29.53
CA ASP A 97 17.36 5.16 30.53
C ASP A 97 18.80 5.63 30.63
N ILE A 98 19.02 6.65 31.46
CA ILE A 98 20.34 7.23 31.75
C ILE A 98 21.12 6.20 32.58
N ASN A 99 21.54 5.12 31.93
CA ASN A 99 22.43 4.11 32.50
C ASN A 99 23.77 4.22 31.76
N PRO A 100 24.71 5.04 32.26
CA PRO A 100 26.04 5.15 31.64
C PRO A 100 26.68 3.75 31.51
N PRO A 101 27.34 3.45 30.37
CA PRO A 101 27.87 4.40 29.39
C PRO A 101 26.99 4.69 28.15
N ASN A 102 25.75 4.18 28.09
CA ASN A 102 24.91 4.25 26.89
C ASN A 102 23.59 4.95 27.18
N ASP A 103 23.27 5.99 26.42
CA ASP A 103 21.95 6.64 26.45
C ASP A 103 21.04 5.95 25.43
N ARG A 104 20.05 5.19 25.90
CA ARG A 104 19.10 4.49 25.04
C ARG A 104 17.93 5.40 24.70
N ARG A 105 17.64 5.53 23.41
CA ARG A 105 16.58 6.40 22.88
C ARG A 105 15.68 5.66 21.93
N THR A 106 14.42 6.06 21.90
CA THR A 106 13.43 5.58 20.93
C THR A 106 13.11 6.71 19.97
N ILE A 107 13.30 6.47 18.68
CA ILE A 107 12.93 7.40 17.63
C ILE A 107 11.69 6.83 16.93
N LEU A 108 10.65 7.64 16.85
CA LEU A 108 9.44 7.32 16.10
C LEU A 108 9.36 8.25 14.90
N VAL A 109 9.25 7.70 13.71
CA VAL A 109 9.08 8.46 12.48
C VAL A 109 7.75 8.10 11.84
N VAL A 110 7.05 9.12 11.37
CA VAL A 110 5.78 8.99 10.65
C VAL A 110 5.97 9.54 9.26
N GLY A 111 5.90 8.70 8.23
CA GLY A 111 5.86 9.11 6.83
C GLY A 111 4.41 9.20 6.35
N SER A 112 4.12 10.18 5.49
CA SER A 112 2.77 10.42 4.97
C SER A 112 2.78 10.82 3.50
N ASP A 113 1.84 10.23 2.75
CA ASP A 113 1.45 10.61 1.38
C ASP A 113 -0.08 10.77 1.38
N GLY A 114 -0.55 12.00 1.57
CA GLY A 114 -1.98 12.31 1.70
C GLY A 114 -2.60 11.69 2.96
N THR A 115 -3.46 10.69 2.78
CA THR A 115 -4.14 9.96 3.88
C THR A 115 -3.47 8.64 4.24
N TYR A 116 -2.37 8.28 3.57
CA TYR A 116 -1.62 7.06 3.83
C TYR A 116 -0.46 7.36 4.75
N PHE A 117 -0.30 6.56 5.80
CA PHE A 117 0.72 6.73 6.82
C PHE A 117 1.53 5.44 6.97
N SER A 118 2.83 5.56 7.19
CA SER A 118 3.71 4.48 7.61
C SER A 118 4.51 4.94 8.82
N PHE A 119 4.75 4.02 9.76
CA PHE A 119 5.37 4.30 11.04
C PHE A 119 6.61 3.43 11.20
N ILE A 120 7.72 4.06 11.56
CA ILE A 120 8.97 3.36 11.84
C ILE A 120 9.39 3.71 13.25
N GLU A 121 9.65 2.68 14.05
CA GLU A 121 10.25 2.79 15.36
C GLU A 121 11.67 2.22 15.33
N ALA A 122 12.62 3.02 15.78
CA ALA A 122 14.01 2.61 15.96
C ALA A 122 14.45 2.84 17.39
N VAL A 123 15.06 1.83 17.99
CA VAL A 123 15.74 1.97 19.29
C VAL A 123 17.23 2.06 19.03
N VAL A 124 17.85 3.12 19.56
CA VAL A 124 19.25 3.42 19.36
C VAL A 124 19.95 3.62 20.69
N ASP A 125 21.19 3.14 20.80
CA ASP A 125 22.08 3.42 21.91
C ASP A 125 23.11 4.47 21.45
N VAL A 126 23.19 5.58 22.18
CA VAL A 126 24.15 6.65 21.94
C VAL A 126 25.28 6.53 22.95
N LEU A 127 26.49 6.26 22.48
CA LEU A 127 27.67 6.27 23.34
C LEU A 127 28.18 7.69 23.54
N ASP A 128 28.46 8.04 24.80
CA ASP A 128 28.97 9.38 25.13
C ASP A 128 30.39 9.63 24.62
N ILE A 129 31.18 8.58 24.46
CA ILE A 129 32.54 8.65 23.95
C ILE A 129 32.48 8.45 22.44
N GLY A 130 32.64 9.55 21.68
CA GLY A 130 32.79 9.52 20.22
C GLY A 130 31.50 9.67 19.39
N ASN A 131 30.35 9.99 20.01
CA ASN A 131 29.06 10.20 19.32
C ASN A 131 28.68 9.03 18.39
N VAL A 132 28.99 7.81 18.80
CA VAL A 132 28.63 6.60 18.04
C VAL A 132 27.17 6.27 18.36
N VAL A 133 26.34 6.29 17.32
CA VAL A 133 24.93 5.86 17.38
C VAL A 133 24.86 4.43 16.87
N THR A 134 24.43 3.51 17.72
CA THR A 134 24.23 2.09 17.38
C THR A 134 22.75 1.79 17.34
N ILE A 135 22.28 1.22 16.23
CA ILE A 135 20.89 0.81 16.08
C ILE A 135 20.72 -0.56 16.75
N GLN A 136 19.82 -0.65 17.72
CA GLN A 136 19.46 -1.91 18.39
C GLN A 136 18.26 -2.56 17.72
N THR A 137 17.26 -1.77 17.36
CA THR A 137 16.06 -2.24 16.68
C THR A 137 15.68 -1.28 15.56
N TRP A 138 15.06 -1.85 14.53
CA TRP A 138 14.43 -1.08 13.47
C TRP A 138 13.20 -1.86 13.02
N LYS A 139 12.02 -1.26 13.22
CA LYS A 139 10.74 -1.94 12.99
C LYS A 139 9.72 -0.99 12.38
N GLU A 140 9.06 -1.46 11.33
CA GLU A 140 7.81 -0.88 10.85
C GLU A 140 6.64 -1.34 11.74
N ILE A 141 5.80 -0.39 12.19
CA ILE A 141 4.67 -0.65 13.10
C ILE A 141 3.32 -0.35 12.46
#